data_AF-A0A5N6ZP17-F1
#
_entry.id   AF-A0A5N6ZP17-F1
#
_cell.length_a   1.000
_cell.length_b   1.000
_cell.length_c   1.000
_cell.angle_alpha   90.00
_cell.angle_beta   90.00
_cell.angle_gamma   90.00
#
_symmetry.space_group_name_H-M   'P 1'
#
loop_
_entity.id
_entity.type
_entity.pdbx_description
1 polymer ?
#
loop_
_entity_poly.entity_id
_entity_poly.type
_entity_poly.pdbx_seq_one_letter_code
_entity_poly.pdbx_strand_id
1 'polypeptide(L)'
;MFNYGTDEDLQEKVYILVTGANSGLGFSICCRLVDEFLSSPQRTNQSLTVIFTTRSPKKGNDTLRRLQDHLRKTSATLPPTRRVTFVPESVDLNNLVSVRALSRRLNDEYPKLDAIMLNAGIGGWSALNWPRAVWGVLTDLVHEVSWPSYKIAPIGMVTDYQTTTLATQEPRLGSVFCANVFGHYMLAHNVMPLLRRSGQPNGPGRVIWVSSIEATVKLFDVDDIQGLQTTAPYESSKALTDILALTADLPSTKPFVKGFYSVDDNRTYNSGFGRPRITNDDNSAPNTYLSHPGICGTGIIPLSWPLFYSMLAISFLARLLGSPWHTVSTYLGACAPVWLALSAQSVLDTAESLYRQNGGGRAKWGSSTNRFGKDTAASTEVDGWGYGGVVGPAIVDEDRLRRRKRGAVDLTAEDKEEFEELGRKCWQKMEELRIEWDKILDLDEVSPDDFGLGF
;
A
#
# COMPACT_ATOMS: atom_id res chain seq x y z
N MET A 1 17.31 -16.26 -20.07
CA MET A 1 17.04 -17.61 -19.54
C MET A 1 17.64 -17.66 -18.14
N PHE A 2 16.87 -17.29 -17.12
CA PHE A 2 17.36 -17.34 -15.73
C PHE A 2 17.33 -18.78 -15.27
N ASN A 3 18.50 -19.31 -14.90
CA ASN A 3 18.62 -20.63 -14.29
C ASN A 3 17.89 -20.55 -12.94
N TYR A 4 16.74 -21.22 -12.81
CA TYR A 4 16.04 -21.29 -11.53
C TYR A 4 16.95 -22.09 -10.60
N GLY A 5 17.53 -21.41 -9.61
CA GLY A 5 18.37 -22.03 -8.59
C GLY A 5 17.61 -23.10 -7.82
N THR A 6 18.31 -23.91 -7.03
CA THR A 6 17.67 -24.89 -6.14
C THR A 6 16.72 -24.19 -5.17
N ASP A 7 15.80 -24.93 -4.53
CA ASP A 7 14.91 -24.34 -3.50
C ASP A 7 15.70 -23.64 -2.37
N GLU A 8 16.92 -24.12 -2.07
CA GLU A 8 17.87 -23.47 -1.15
C GLU A 8 18.32 -22.08 -1.67
N ASP A 9 18.60 -21.94 -2.97
CA ASP A 9 18.96 -20.64 -3.58
C ASP A 9 17.82 -19.61 -3.52
N LEU A 10 16.56 -20.05 -3.43
CA LEU A 10 15.39 -19.17 -3.32
C LEU A 10 15.14 -18.70 -1.88
N GLN A 11 15.60 -19.45 -0.88
CA GLN A 11 15.52 -19.05 0.54
C GLN A 11 16.46 -17.87 0.85
N GLU A 12 17.59 -17.79 0.15
CA GLU A 12 18.56 -16.70 0.28
C GLU A 12 18.18 -15.44 -0.54
N LYS A 13 17.08 -15.48 -1.29
CA LYS A 13 16.63 -14.36 -2.13
C LYS A 13 15.35 -13.76 -1.58
N VAL A 14 15.36 -12.44 -1.44
CA VAL A 14 14.23 -11.62 -1.02
C VAL A 14 13.78 -10.76 -2.19
N TYR A 15 12.51 -10.87 -2.59
CA TYR A 15 11.91 -10.10 -3.69
C TYR A 15 10.83 -9.18 -3.15
N ILE A 16 11.01 -7.87 -3.33
CA ILE A 16 10.04 -6.86 -2.85
C ILE A 16 9.64 -5.97 -4.01
N LEU A 17 8.33 -5.88 -4.26
CA LEU A 17 7.74 -4.98 -5.25
C LEU A 17 7.28 -3.69 -4.57
N VAL A 18 7.69 -2.53 -5.09
CA VAL A 18 7.26 -1.20 -4.60
C VAL A 18 6.56 -0.42 -5.71
N THR A 19 5.30 -0.05 -5.51
CA THR A 19 4.56 0.76 -6.49
C THR A 19 4.85 2.25 -6.35
N GLY A 20 5.04 2.96 -7.47
CA GLY A 20 5.16 4.43 -7.47
C GLY A 20 6.44 4.97 -6.84
N ALA A 21 7.60 4.52 -7.33
CA ALA A 21 8.91 4.83 -6.74
C ALA A 21 9.67 5.98 -7.43
N ASN A 22 9.04 6.75 -8.33
CA ASN A 22 9.76 7.77 -9.11
C ASN A 22 10.25 8.97 -8.26
N SER A 23 9.61 9.23 -7.14
CA SER A 23 9.96 10.32 -6.22
C SER A 23 9.29 10.10 -4.85
N GLY A 24 9.53 11.03 -3.92
CA GLY A 24 8.82 11.08 -2.64
C GLY A 24 8.97 9.80 -1.82
N LEU A 25 7.85 9.37 -1.23
CA LEU A 25 7.81 8.22 -0.33
C LEU A 25 8.26 6.91 -0.98
N GLY A 26 7.77 6.57 -2.18
CA GLY A 26 8.11 5.30 -2.84
C GLY A 26 9.61 5.17 -3.13
N PHE A 27 10.26 6.27 -3.55
CA PHE A 27 11.72 6.30 -3.69
C PHE A 27 12.42 6.06 -2.35
N SER A 28 11.95 6.74 -1.29
CA SER A 28 12.51 6.60 0.05
C SER A 28 12.29 5.22 0.67
N ILE A 29 11.17 4.54 0.35
CA ILE A 29 10.94 3.14 0.69
C ILE A 29 12.03 2.27 0.08
N CYS A 30 12.31 2.42 -1.23
CA CYS A 30 13.39 1.67 -1.89
C CYS A 30 14.76 1.94 -1.25
N CYS A 31 15.11 3.20 -0.95
CA CYS A 31 16.35 3.54 -0.25
C CYS A 31 16.45 2.86 1.11
N ARG A 32 15.39 2.98 1.93
CA ARG A 32 15.39 2.47 3.29
C ARG A 32 15.34 0.94 3.36
N LEU A 33 14.66 0.28 2.42
CA LEU A 33 14.74 -1.17 2.24
C LEU A 33 16.19 -1.62 2.12
N VAL A 34 16.98 -0.93 1.29
CA VAL A 34 18.41 -1.26 1.12
C VAL A 34 19.19 -1.04 2.39
N ASP A 35 19.01 0.11 3.04
CA ASP A 35 19.79 0.45 4.24
C ASP A 35 19.49 -0.51 5.40
N GLU A 36 18.23 -0.84 5.65
CA GLU A 36 17.81 -1.78 6.71
C GLU A 36 18.06 -3.25 6.35
N PHE A 37 18.04 -3.60 5.06
CA PHE A 37 18.42 -4.94 4.62
C PHE A 37 19.91 -5.18 4.81
N LEU A 38 20.76 -4.24 4.37
CA LEU A 38 22.21 -4.37 4.43
C LEU A 38 22.75 -4.30 5.86
N SER A 39 22.12 -3.52 6.74
CA SER A 39 22.52 -3.37 8.14
C SER A 39 22.05 -4.50 9.06
N SER A 40 21.12 -5.35 8.61
CA SER A 40 20.61 -6.46 9.42
C SER A 40 21.60 -7.64 9.48
N PRO A 41 22.06 -8.02 10.69
CA PRO A 41 22.96 -9.17 10.87
C PRO A 41 22.32 -10.51 10.47
N GLN A 42 21.00 -10.61 10.51
CA GLN A 42 20.26 -11.84 10.19
C GLN A 42 20.20 -12.12 8.67
N ARG A 43 20.58 -11.15 7.84
CA ARG A 43 20.42 -11.22 6.37
C ARG A 43 21.75 -11.12 5.63
N THR A 44 22.86 -11.41 6.29
CA THR A 44 24.22 -11.34 5.72
C THR A 44 24.40 -12.24 4.51
N ASN A 45 23.78 -13.43 4.54
CA ASN A 45 23.81 -14.41 3.45
C ASN A 45 22.67 -14.25 2.44
N GLN A 46 21.80 -13.24 2.61
CA GLN A 46 20.68 -13.01 1.71
C GLN A 46 21.00 -11.94 0.67
N SER A 47 20.31 -12.01 -0.47
CA SER A 47 20.24 -10.97 -1.48
C SER A 47 18.83 -10.38 -1.59
N LEU A 48 18.75 -9.09 -1.90
CA LEU A 48 17.52 -8.33 -2.05
C LEU A 48 17.35 -7.89 -3.51
N THR A 49 16.22 -8.23 -4.11
CA THR A 49 15.76 -7.67 -5.38
C THR A 49 14.60 -6.71 -5.11
N VAL A 50 14.85 -5.41 -5.30
CA VAL A 50 13.81 -4.37 -5.23
C VAL A 50 13.29 -4.13 -6.64
N ILE A 51 12.10 -4.66 -6.91
CA ILE A 51 11.34 -4.37 -8.13
C ILE A 51 10.56 -3.10 -7.84
N PHE A 52 10.74 -2.06 -8.64
CA PHE A 52 10.07 -0.78 -8.38
C PHE A 52 9.36 -0.29 -9.63
N THR A 53 8.17 0.25 -9.46
CA THR A 53 7.36 0.70 -10.59
C THR A 53 7.35 2.21 -10.73
N THR A 54 7.28 2.67 -11.99
CA THR A 54 7.04 4.07 -12.34
C THR A 54 6.03 4.13 -13.50
N ARG A 55 5.48 5.30 -13.82
CA ARG A 55 4.52 5.43 -14.93
C ARG A 55 5.16 5.41 -16.33
N SER A 56 6.49 5.41 -16.44
CA SER A 56 7.15 5.46 -17.74
C SER A 56 8.59 4.95 -17.67
N PRO A 57 9.13 4.32 -18.73
CA PRO A 57 10.52 3.86 -18.76
C PRO A 57 11.55 4.96 -18.45
N LYS A 58 11.31 6.21 -18.91
CA LYS A 58 12.20 7.34 -18.64
C LYS A 58 12.34 7.62 -17.13
N LYS A 59 11.21 7.65 -16.41
CA LYS A 59 11.19 7.83 -14.94
C LYS A 59 11.82 6.62 -14.24
N GLY A 60 11.60 5.41 -14.75
CA GLY A 60 12.23 4.19 -14.25
C GLY A 60 13.76 4.26 -14.31
N ASN A 61 14.31 4.67 -15.46
CA ASN A 61 15.77 4.79 -15.65
C ASN A 61 16.41 5.92 -14.81
N ASP A 62 15.70 7.02 -14.57
CA ASP A 62 16.16 8.06 -13.64
C ASP A 62 16.20 7.54 -12.19
N THR A 63 15.13 6.86 -11.80
CA THR A 63 14.99 6.27 -10.46
C THR A 63 16.05 5.20 -10.22
N LEU A 64 16.29 4.33 -11.20
CA LEU A 64 17.34 3.31 -11.15
C LEU A 64 18.71 3.93 -10.88
N ARG A 65 19.07 4.98 -11.62
CA ARG A 65 20.35 5.68 -11.43
C ARG A 65 20.49 6.25 -10.01
N ARG A 66 19.44 6.92 -9.53
CA ARG A 66 19.43 7.50 -8.17
C ARG A 66 19.49 6.44 -7.06
N LEU A 67 18.84 5.30 -7.24
CA LEU A 67 18.91 4.17 -6.30
C LEU A 67 20.30 3.49 -6.32
N GLN A 68 20.91 3.35 -7.49
CA GLN A 68 22.29 2.87 -7.61
C GLN A 68 23.28 3.84 -6.94
N ASP A 69 23.09 5.15 -7.10
CA ASP A 69 23.90 6.16 -6.41
C ASP A 69 23.72 6.11 -4.89
N HIS A 70 22.49 5.90 -4.42
CA HIS A 70 22.21 5.65 -2.99
C HIS A 70 22.95 4.41 -2.49
N LEU A 71 22.81 3.28 -3.18
CA LEU A 71 23.48 2.02 -2.83
C LEU A 71 25.02 2.17 -2.78
N ARG A 72 25.62 2.90 -3.72
CA ARG A 72 27.07 3.18 -3.71
C ARG A 72 27.48 3.97 -2.47
N LYS A 73 26.69 4.96 -2.06
CA LYS A 73 26.94 5.76 -0.84
C LYS A 73 26.80 4.92 0.42
N THR A 74 25.77 4.09 0.53
CA THR A 74 25.59 3.16 1.66
C THR A 74 26.72 2.13 1.72
N SER A 75 27.11 1.56 0.58
CA SER A 75 28.14 0.51 0.51
C SER A 75 29.57 1.02 0.72
N ALA A 76 29.83 2.33 0.60
CA ALA A 76 31.11 2.91 1.03
C ALA A 76 31.37 2.66 2.54
N THR A 77 30.33 2.31 3.30
CA THR A 77 30.40 1.97 4.72
C THR A 77 30.24 0.47 5.02
N LEU A 78 29.87 -0.37 4.03
CA LEU A 78 29.53 -1.81 4.20
C LEU A 78 29.92 -2.67 2.96
N PRO A 79 30.62 -3.82 3.08
CA PRO A 79 30.90 -4.71 1.94
C PRO A 79 29.72 -5.65 1.60
N PRO A 80 29.58 -6.18 0.36
CA PRO A 80 29.68 -5.56 -0.97
C PRO A 80 28.30 -5.26 -1.60
N THR A 81 28.28 -4.29 -2.51
CA THR A 81 27.19 -3.87 -3.43
C THR A 81 26.48 -4.99 -4.21
N ARG A 82 27.01 -6.21 -4.21
CA ARG A 82 26.53 -7.36 -5.00
C ARG A 82 25.25 -8.02 -4.46
N ARG A 83 24.83 -7.70 -3.23
CA ARG A 83 23.63 -8.32 -2.60
C ARG A 83 22.32 -7.61 -2.95
N VAL A 84 22.36 -6.46 -3.62
CA VAL A 84 21.15 -5.69 -3.93
C VAL A 84 21.01 -5.51 -5.44
N THR A 85 19.86 -5.90 -5.97
CA THR A 85 19.47 -5.71 -7.36
C THR A 85 18.25 -4.80 -7.43
N PHE A 86 18.28 -3.82 -8.33
CA PHE A 86 17.15 -2.94 -8.60
C PHE A 86 16.59 -3.27 -9.98
N VAL A 87 15.28 -3.49 -10.09
CA VAL A 87 14.62 -3.75 -11.38
C VAL A 87 13.51 -2.73 -11.62
N PRO A 88 13.64 -1.87 -12.64
CA PRO A 88 12.59 -0.92 -13.00
C PRO A 88 11.46 -1.60 -13.78
N GLU A 89 10.23 -1.33 -13.38
CA GLU A 89 9.02 -1.74 -14.09
C GLU A 89 8.13 -0.53 -14.41
N SER A 90 7.26 -0.69 -15.40
CA SER A 90 6.30 0.35 -15.79
C SER A 90 4.85 -0.09 -15.53
N VAL A 91 4.10 0.75 -14.83
CA VAL A 91 2.66 0.56 -14.60
C VAL A 91 1.96 1.90 -14.42
N ASP A 92 0.77 2.01 -15.00
CA ASP A 92 -0.21 3.03 -14.62
C ASP A 92 -1.39 2.35 -13.90
N LEU A 93 -1.59 2.68 -12.62
CA LEU A 93 -2.64 2.08 -11.80
C LEU A 93 -4.05 2.61 -12.15
N ASN A 94 -4.14 3.67 -12.96
CA ASN A 94 -5.41 4.10 -13.57
C ASN A 94 -5.72 3.39 -14.90
N ASN A 95 -4.87 2.44 -15.31
CA ASN A 95 -5.04 1.65 -16.52
C ASN A 95 -4.90 0.16 -16.17
N LEU A 96 -6.02 -0.55 -16.09
CA LEU A 96 -6.11 -1.95 -15.72
C LEU A 96 -5.41 -2.88 -16.73
N VAL A 97 -5.36 -2.51 -18.02
CA VAL A 97 -4.56 -3.22 -19.02
C VAL A 97 -3.07 -3.12 -18.71
N SER A 98 -2.59 -1.94 -18.30
CA SER A 98 -1.21 -1.74 -17.83
C SER A 98 -0.91 -2.58 -16.58
N VAL A 99 -1.85 -2.62 -15.63
CA VAL A 99 -1.74 -3.46 -14.41
C VAL A 99 -1.65 -4.94 -14.76
N ARG A 100 -2.52 -5.42 -15.65
CA ARG A 100 -2.54 -6.81 -16.11
C ARG A 100 -1.25 -7.18 -16.86
N ALA A 101 -0.77 -6.30 -17.74
CA ALA A 101 0.48 -6.51 -18.47
C ALA A 101 1.69 -6.60 -17.53
N LEU A 102 1.78 -5.74 -16.50
CA LEU A 102 2.80 -5.86 -15.46
C LEU A 102 2.68 -7.20 -14.71
N SER A 103 1.47 -7.55 -14.28
CA SER A 103 1.23 -8.75 -13.48
C SER A 103 1.65 -10.03 -14.22
N ARG A 104 1.39 -10.10 -15.53
CA ARG A 104 1.87 -11.21 -16.40
C ARG A 104 3.39 -11.31 -16.42
N ARG A 105 4.08 -10.20 -16.74
CA ARG A 105 5.55 -10.16 -16.73
C ARG A 105 6.13 -10.58 -15.38
N LEU A 106 5.56 -10.10 -14.28
CA LEU A 106 6.02 -10.46 -12.94
C LEU A 106 5.89 -11.98 -12.70
N ASN A 107 4.75 -12.57 -13.05
CA ASN A 107 4.54 -14.01 -12.91
C ASN A 107 5.45 -14.85 -13.82
N ASP A 108 5.84 -14.31 -14.97
CA ASP A 108 6.71 -14.99 -15.93
C ASP A 108 8.19 -14.88 -15.55
N GLU A 109 8.64 -13.74 -15.05
CA GLU A 109 10.07 -13.47 -14.85
C GLU A 109 10.59 -13.81 -13.45
N TYR A 110 9.72 -13.77 -12.43
CA TYR A 110 10.15 -13.92 -11.04
C TYR A 110 9.69 -15.23 -10.41
N PRO A 111 10.52 -15.82 -9.51
CA PRO A 111 10.18 -17.07 -8.85
C PRO A 111 9.16 -16.88 -7.71
N LYS A 112 9.18 -15.74 -7.03
CA LYS A 112 8.32 -15.40 -5.89
C LYS A 112 8.31 -13.89 -5.62
N LEU A 113 7.43 -13.46 -4.71
CA LEU A 113 7.46 -12.15 -4.06
C LEU A 113 7.32 -12.36 -2.56
N ASP A 114 8.26 -11.84 -1.77
CA ASP A 114 8.18 -11.88 -0.30
C ASP A 114 7.32 -10.72 0.23
N ALA A 115 7.29 -9.58 -0.47
CA ALA A 115 6.35 -8.51 -0.18
C ALA A 115 5.97 -7.69 -1.42
N ILE A 116 4.75 -7.16 -1.42
CA ILE A 116 4.30 -6.08 -2.31
C ILE A 116 3.90 -4.87 -1.47
N MET A 117 4.43 -3.70 -1.82
CA MET A 117 4.19 -2.43 -1.15
C MET A 117 3.35 -1.54 -2.05
N LEU A 118 2.05 -1.45 -1.72
CA LEU A 118 1.03 -0.72 -2.45
C LEU A 118 1.06 0.75 -2.01
N ASN A 119 2.13 1.44 -2.45
CA ASN A 119 2.48 2.81 -2.06
C ASN A 119 1.89 3.89 -2.97
N ALA A 120 1.80 3.62 -4.28
CA ALA A 120 1.40 4.62 -5.25
C ALA A 120 0.01 5.21 -4.95
N GLY A 121 -0.20 6.47 -5.30
CA GLY A 121 -1.49 7.09 -5.14
C GLY A 121 -1.52 8.53 -5.59
N ILE A 122 -2.73 9.06 -5.72
CA ILE A 122 -3.02 10.44 -6.05
C ILE A 122 -3.98 11.04 -5.02
N GLY A 123 -3.85 12.34 -4.78
CA GLY A 123 -4.79 13.08 -3.93
C GLY A 123 -6.09 13.47 -4.64
N GLY A 124 -6.06 13.70 -5.95
CA GLY A 124 -7.25 14.12 -6.70
C GLY A 124 -7.76 15.52 -6.33
N TRP A 125 -6.94 16.38 -5.74
CA TRP A 125 -7.34 17.74 -5.38
C TRP A 125 -7.13 18.71 -6.54
N SER A 126 -8.03 19.69 -6.68
CA SER A 126 -7.94 20.77 -7.66
C SER A 126 -7.42 22.07 -7.05
N ALA A 127 -7.64 22.31 -5.76
CA ALA A 127 -7.26 23.54 -5.08
C ALA A 127 -7.15 23.38 -3.56
N LEU A 128 -6.68 24.44 -2.90
CA LEU A 128 -6.75 24.63 -1.46
C LEU A 128 -7.61 25.86 -1.15
N ASN A 129 -8.46 25.77 -0.13
CA ASN A 129 -9.12 26.92 0.46
C ASN A 129 -8.09 27.72 1.27
N TRP A 130 -7.38 28.64 0.63
CA TRP A 130 -6.28 29.41 1.23
C TRP A 130 -6.68 30.21 2.48
N PRO A 131 -7.81 30.94 2.52
CA PRO A 131 -8.24 31.61 3.75
C PRO A 131 -8.41 30.64 4.92
N ARG A 132 -9.04 29.48 4.68
CA ARG A 132 -9.21 28.44 5.71
C ARG A 132 -7.86 27.82 6.11
N ALA A 133 -6.98 27.56 5.15
CA ALA A 133 -5.66 27.01 5.41
C ALA A 133 -4.82 27.94 6.29
N VAL A 134 -4.74 29.23 5.93
CA VAL A 134 -3.98 30.23 6.70
C VAL A 134 -4.58 30.39 8.09
N TRP A 135 -5.89 30.59 8.19
CA TRP A 135 -6.56 30.75 9.48
C TRP A 135 -6.38 29.51 10.37
N GLY A 136 -6.60 28.32 9.82
CA GLY A 136 -6.47 27.05 10.53
C GLY A 136 -5.05 26.80 11.03
N VAL A 137 -4.04 27.01 10.17
CA VAL A 137 -2.64 26.85 10.57
C VAL A 137 -2.23 27.86 11.65
N LEU A 138 -2.73 29.09 11.60
CA LEU A 138 -2.41 30.12 12.61
C LEU A 138 -3.12 29.89 13.95
N THR A 139 -4.31 29.29 13.95
CA THR A 139 -5.13 29.11 15.17
C THR A 139 -5.04 27.71 15.78
N ASP A 140 -4.68 26.70 14.98
CA ASP A 140 -4.68 25.29 15.39
C ASP A 140 -3.66 24.45 14.61
N LEU A 141 -2.43 24.97 14.57
CA LEU A 141 -1.33 24.47 13.74
C LEU A 141 -1.24 22.95 13.66
N VAL A 142 -1.07 22.27 14.80
CA VAL A 142 -0.77 20.84 14.81
C VAL A 142 -1.96 20.01 14.30
N HIS A 143 -3.18 20.42 14.59
CA HIS A 143 -4.36 19.72 14.11
C HIS A 143 -4.51 19.91 12.59
N GLU A 144 -4.44 21.15 12.12
CA GLU A 144 -4.67 21.46 10.70
C GLU A 144 -3.56 20.93 9.78
N VAL A 145 -2.33 20.78 10.25
CA VAL A 145 -1.29 20.10 9.43
C VAL A 145 -1.25 18.59 9.60
N SER A 146 -1.99 18.02 10.55
CA SER A 146 -2.19 16.56 10.66
C SER A 146 -3.42 16.09 9.88
N TRP A 147 -4.51 16.86 9.93
CA TRP A 147 -5.80 16.54 9.30
C TRP A 147 -6.36 17.79 8.59
N PRO A 148 -5.71 18.23 7.49
CA PRO A 148 -6.07 19.46 6.78
C PRO A 148 -7.52 19.47 6.30
N SER A 149 -8.27 20.47 6.77
CA SER A 149 -9.69 20.62 6.46
C SER A 149 -9.98 21.55 5.26
N TYR A 150 -8.95 21.93 4.51
CA TYR A 150 -8.98 22.98 3.50
C TYR A 150 -8.67 22.49 2.07
N LYS A 151 -8.62 21.17 1.85
CA LYS A 151 -8.42 20.60 0.51
C LYS A 151 -9.72 20.61 -0.28
N ILE A 152 -9.63 20.91 -1.57
CA ILE A 152 -10.78 20.94 -2.48
C ILE A 152 -10.54 19.92 -3.59
N ALA A 153 -11.50 19.00 -3.77
CA ALA A 153 -11.49 18.01 -4.84
C ALA A 153 -12.73 18.16 -5.73
N PRO A 154 -12.62 17.93 -7.04
CA PRO A 154 -13.77 17.77 -7.93
C PRO A 154 -14.49 16.44 -7.66
N ILE A 155 -15.81 16.44 -7.85
CA ILE A 155 -16.67 15.25 -7.72
C ILE A 155 -16.69 14.50 -9.06
N GLY A 156 -16.76 13.17 -9.02
CA GLY A 156 -17.09 12.35 -10.19
C GLY A 156 -15.98 12.15 -11.21
N MET A 157 -14.72 12.38 -10.82
CA MET A 157 -13.56 12.11 -11.68
C MET A 157 -13.44 10.63 -12.00
N VAL A 158 -13.43 10.29 -13.28
CA VAL A 158 -13.30 8.91 -13.79
C VAL A 158 -11.96 8.71 -14.50
N THR A 159 -11.54 7.45 -14.64
CA THR A 159 -10.42 7.07 -15.51
C THR A 159 -10.79 7.27 -16.98
N ASP A 160 -9.79 7.28 -17.85
CA ASP A 160 -10.01 7.04 -19.28
C ASP A 160 -10.59 5.63 -19.50
N TYR A 161 -11.10 5.36 -20.70
CA TYR A 161 -11.50 4.00 -21.08
C TYR A 161 -10.32 3.03 -20.99
N GLN A 162 -10.58 1.85 -20.45
CA GLN A 162 -9.59 0.81 -20.19
C GLN A 162 -9.35 -0.08 -21.41
N THR A 163 -10.41 -0.34 -22.16
CA THR A 163 -10.48 -1.20 -23.35
C THR A 163 -10.56 -0.35 -24.61
N THR A 164 -10.18 -0.96 -25.74
CA THR A 164 -10.27 -0.28 -27.04
C THR A 164 -11.51 -0.66 -27.82
N THR A 165 -11.96 -1.92 -27.71
CA THR A 165 -13.09 -2.43 -28.49
C THR A 165 -14.41 -2.39 -27.74
N LEU A 166 -14.37 -2.39 -26.39
CA LEU A 166 -15.54 -2.45 -25.51
C LEU A 166 -15.80 -1.15 -24.73
N ALA A 167 -15.19 -0.03 -25.13
CA ALA A 167 -15.27 1.24 -24.40
C ALA A 167 -16.69 1.69 -24.02
N THR A 168 -17.68 1.44 -24.88
CA THR A 168 -19.09 1.81 -24.62
C THR A 168 -19.80 0.92 -23.59
N GLN A 169 -19.21 -0.24 -23.26
CA GLN A 169 -19.72 -1.22 -22.31
C GLN A 169 -19.02 -1.13 -20.95
N GLU A 170 -17.99 -0.29 -20.83
CA GLU A 170 -17.25 -0.13 -19.58
C GLU A 170 -18.11 0.54 -18.50
N PRO A 171 -18.22 -0.04 -17.30
CA PRO A 171 -18.78 0.68 -16.17
C PRO A 171 -17.87 1.85 -15.82
N ARG A 172 -18.45 2.91 -15.24
CA ARG A 172 -17.65 4.04 -14.77
C ARG A 172 -16.65 3.57 -13.71
N LEU A 173 -15.42 4.03 -13.82
CA LEU A 173 -14.34 3.73 -12.88
C LEU A 173 -13.79 5.02 -12.27
N GLY A 174 -13.96 5.20 -10.96
CA GLY A 174 -13.48 6.38 -10.24
C GLY A 174 -11.96 6.51 -10.27
N SER A 175 -11.43 7.68 -10.66
CA SER A 175 -9.99 7.87 -10.91
C SER A 175 -9.12 7.76 -9.65
N VAL A 176 -9.52 8.42 -8.54
CA VAL A 176 -8.77 8.36 -7.28
C VAL A 176 -8.87 6.98 -6.65
N PHE A 177 -10.07 6.38 -6.70
CA PHE A 177 -10.30 5.01 -6.26
C PHE A 177 -9.45 4.00 -7.05
N CYS A 178 -9.38 4.13 -8.38
CA CYS A 178 -8.58 3.23 -9.22
C CYS A 178 -7.10 3.34 -8.91
N ALA A 179 -6.55 4.56 -8.88
CA ALA A 179 -5.14 4.79 -8.58
C ALA A 179 -4.73 4.33 -7.18
N ASN A 180 -5.59 4.53 -6.17
CA ASN A 180 -5.23 4.31 -4.77
C ASN A 180 -5.58 2.90 -4.29
N VAL A 181 -6.65 2.29 -4.80
CA VAL A 181 -7.24 1.05 -4.30
C VAL A 181 -7.39 0.01 -5.40
N PHE A 182 -8.22 0.24 -6.42
CA PHE A 182 -8.64 -0.86 -7.32
C PHE A 182 -7.52 -1.35 -8.24
N GLY A 183 -6.71 -0.47 -8.82
CA GLY A 183 -5.54 -0.88 -9.61
C GLY A 183 -4.53 -1.66 -8.77
N HIS A 184 -4.37 -1.31 -7.49
CA HIS A 184 -3.58 -2.07 -6.54
C HIS A 184 -4.20 -3.42 -6.17
N TYR A 185 -5.52 -3.46 -6.01
CA TYR A 185 -6.29 -4.68 -5.74
C TYR A 185 -6.12 -5.68 -6.88
N MET A 186 -6.33 -5.23 -8.13
CA MET A 186 -6.09 -6.02 -9.33
C MET A 186 -4.64 -6.50 -9.43
N LEU A 187 -3.66 -5.62 -9.18
CA LEU A 187 -2.24 -5.99 -9.19
C LEU A 187 -1.93 -7.08 -8.15
N ALA A 188 -2.34 -6.86 -6.90
CA ALA A 188 -2.08 -7.77 -5.79
C ALA A 188 -2.72 -9.14 -6.01
N HIS A 189 -3.98 -9.18 -6.46
CA HIS A 189 -4.67 -10.42 -6.84
C HIS A 189 -3.91 -11.15 -7.95
N ASN A 190 -3.55 -10.46 -9.02
CA ASN A 190 -2.89 -11.10 -10.18
C ASN A 190 -1.48 -11.61 -9.87
N VAL A 191 -0.78 -11.08 -8.86
CA VAL A 191 0.53 -11.56 -8.41
C VAL A 191 0.47 -12.46 -7.17
N MET A 192 -0.73 -12.85 -6.74
CA MET A 192 -0.93 -13.77 -5.62
C MET A 192 -0.16 -15.10 -5.78
N PRO A 193 -0.01 -15.69 -6.98
CA PRO A 193 0.85 -16.85 -7.18
C PRO A 193 2.30 -16.64 -6.74
N LEU A 194 2.86 -15.44 -6.90
CA LEU A 194 4.21 -15.10 -6.44
C LEU A 194 4.28 -14.96 -4.92
N LEU A 195 3.26 -14.37 -4.31
CA LEU A 195 3.19 -14.16 -2.85
C LEU A 195 3.03 -15.48 -2.09
N ARG A 196 2.20 -16.40 -2.60
CA ARG A 196 2.03 -17.76 -2.05
C ARG A 196 3.29 -18.63 -2.15
N ARG A 197 4.22 -18.28 -3.05
CA ARG A 197 5.54 -18.94 -3.16
C ARG A 197 6.58 -18.38 -2.18
N SER A 198 6.25 -17.31 -1.45
CA SER A 198 7.05 -16.94 -0.28
C SER A 198 6.76 -17.91 0.86
N GLY A 199 7.74 -18.09 1.73
CA GLY A 199 7.71 -19.10 2.78
C GLY A 199 8.98 -19.05 3.61
N GLN A 200 9.27 -20.14 4.33
CA GLN A 200 10.47 -20.23 5.15
C GLN A 200 11.74 -19.99 4.32
N PRO A 201 12.76 -19.29 4.86
CA PRO A 201 12.83 -18.69 6.21
C PRO A 201 12.21 -17.29 6.32
N ASN A 202 11.71 -16.70 5.23
CA ASN A 202 11.25 -15.30 5.19
C ASN A 202 9.83 -15.10 5.78
N GLY A 203 9.08 -16.19 5.95
CA GLY A 203 7.69 -16.18 6.39
C GLY A 203 6.71 -16.11 5.22
N PRO A 204 5.40 -15.91 5.49
CA PRO A 204 4.41 -15.80 4.43
C PRO A 204 4.65 -14.51 3.61
N GLY A 205 4.25 -14.55 2.34
CA GLY A 205 4.25 -13.36 1.48
C GLY A 205 3.40 -12.25 2.08
N ARG A 206 3.73 -10.98 1.80
CA ARG A 206 3.08 -9.82 2.44
C ARG A 206 2.46 -8.86 1.44
N VAL A 207 1.20 -8.51 1.65
CA VAL A 207 0.54 -7.38 0.97
C VAL A 207 0.53 -6.20 1.93
N ILE A 208 1.30 -5.15 1.64
CA ILE A 208 1.45 -3.99 2.52
C ILE A 208 0.78 -2.78 1.87
N TRP A 209 -0.37 -2.38 2.41
CA TRP A 209 -1.08 -1.19 1.98
C TRP A 209 -0.50 0.07 2.62
N VAL A 210 -0.21 1.09 1.81
CA VAL A 210 0.16 2.42 2.32
C VAL A 210 -1.04 3.35 2.27
N SER A 211 -1.66 3.53 3.43
CA SER A 211 -2.78 4.42 3.67
C SER A 211 -2.30 5.81 4.15
N SER A 212 -3.19 6.55 4.81
CA SER A 212 -2.97 7.90 5.34
C SER A 212 -3.54 8.04 6.75
N ILE A 213 -3.00 8.95 7.57
CA ILE A 213 -3.66 9.35 8.83
C ILE A 213 -5.00 10.07 8.61
N GLU A 214 -5.27 10.48 7.37
CA GLU A 214 -6.48 11.17 6.96
C GLU A 214 -7.60 10.21 6.54
N ALA A 215 -7.30 8.90 6.47
CA ALA A 215 -8.32 7.88 6.27
C ALA A 215 -9.38 7.98 7.37
N THR A 216 -10.64 8.12 6.97
CA THR A 216 -11.75 8.23 7.93
C THR A 216 -13.02 7.67 7.33
N VAL A 217 -13.68 6.77 8.07
CA VAL A 217 -14.97 6.19 7.67
C VAL A 217 -16.07 7.25 7.58
N LYS A 218 -15.90 8.41 8.23
CA LYS A 218 -16.86 9.53 8.18
C LYS A 218 -16.99 10.17 6.79
N LEU A 219 -16.01 9.95 5.92
CA LEU A 219 -15.99 10.46 4.54
C LEU A 219 -16.09 9.33 3.51
N PHE A 220 -16.41 8.12 3.96
CA PHE A 220 -16.56 6.93 3.14
C PHE A 220 -18.03 6.50 3.11
N ASP A 221 -18.50 6.08 1.94
CA ASP A 221 -19.81 5.50 1.74
C ASP A 221 -19.64 4.20 0.96
N VAL A 222 -20.17 3.10 1.51
CA VAL A 222 -20.09 1.77 0.90
C VAL A 222 -20.93 1.66 -0.38
N ASP A 223 -21.95 2.51 -0.53
CA ASP A 223 -22.76 2.58 -1.75
C ASP A 223 -22.13 3.47 -2.82
N ASP A 224 -21.19 4.34 -2.45
CA ASP A 224 -20.28 5.06 -3.34
C ASP A 224 -18.83 4.57 -3.16
N ILE A 225 -18.62 3.25 -3.22
CA ILE A 225 -17.30 2.63 -2.95
C ILE A 225 -16.17 3.19 -3.82
N GLN A 226 -16.51 3.68 -5.02
CA GLN A 226 -15.57 4.29 -5.96
C GLN A 226 -15.31 5.79 -5.72
N GLY A 227 -16.07 6.43 -4.82
CA GLY A 227 -15.96 7.85 -4.53
C GLY A 227 -16.37 8.77 -5.70
N LEU A 228 -17.41 8.40 -6.44
CA LEU A 228 -17.92 9.19 -7.57
C LEU A 228 -18.80 10.36 -7.14
N GLN A 229 -19.37 10.32 -5.93
CA GLN A 229 -20.27 11.34 -5.39
C GLN A 229 -19.64 12.15 -4.26
N THR A 230 -18.58 11.64 -3.64
CA THR A 230 -17.88 12.32 -2.53
C THR A 230 -17.09 13.56 -2.97
N THR A 231 -17.03 14.57 -2.09
CA THR A 231 -16.11 15.72 -2.18
C THR A 231 -14.74 15.44 -1.56
N ALA A 232 -14.53 14.25 -0.99
CA ALA A 232 -13.30 13.84 -0.31
C ALA A 232 -12.79 12.48 -0.84
N PRO A 233 -12.51 12.37 -2.16
CA PRO A 233 -12.19 11.09 -2.79
C PRO A 233 -10.89 10.47 -2.27
N TYR A 234 -9.91 11.29 -1.83
CA TYR A 234 -8.68 10.78 -1.23
C TYR A 234 -8.96 10.09 0.11
N GLU A 235 -9.60 10.79 1.02
CA GLU A 235 -9.94 10.31 2.37
C GLU A 235 -10.82 9.07 2.28
N SER A 236 -11.83 9.08 1.41
CA SER A 236 -12.68 7.94 1.11
C SER A 236 -11.89 6.73 0.61
N SER A 237 -11.01 6.91 -0.39
CA SER A 237 -10.18 5.81 -0.91
C SER A 237 -9.21 5.23 0.13
N LYS A 238 -8.68 6.08 1.03
CA LYS A 238 -7.79 5.65 2.11
C LYS A 238 -8.56 4.99 3.26
N ALA A 239 -9.80 5.40 3.52
CA ALA A 239 -10.70 4.69 4.44
C ALA A 239 -11.02 3.28 3.91
N LEU A 240 -11.33 3.13 2.62
CA LEU A 240 -11.52 1.81 2.02
C LEU A 240 -10.27 0.93 2.13
N THR A 241 -9.08 1.51 1.92
CA THR A 241 -7.80 0.82 2.13
C THR A 241 -7.67 0.30 3.56
N ASP A 242 -8.02 1.13 4.55
CA ASP A 242 -7.99 0.75 5.97
C ASP A 242 -8.97 -0.39 6.26
N ILE A 243 -10.23 -0.24 5.81
CA ILE A 243 -11.29 -1.23 6.01
C ILE A 243 -10.87 -2.59 5.44
N LEU A 244 -10.40 -2.64 4.18
CA LEU A 244 -10.00 -3.89 3.54
C LEU A 244 -8.86 -4.56 4.31
N ALA A 245 -7.80 -3.82 4.64
CA ALA A 245 -6.62 -4.39 5.27
C ALA A 245 -6.86 -4.85 6.72
N LEU A 246 -7.64 -4.09 7.50
CA LEU A 246 -7.91 -4.40 8.92
C LEU A 246 -8.91 -5.53 9.09
N THR A 247 -9.79 -5.73 8.10
CA THR A 247 -10.81 -6.79 8.14
C THR A 247 -10.43 -8.05 7.36
N ALA A 248 -9.23 -8.11 6.78
CA ALA A 248 -8.80 -9.18 5.87
C ALA A 248 -8.73 -10.58 6.50
N ASP A 249 -8.55 -10.70 7.82
CA ASP A 249 -8.50 -11.98 8.54
C ASP A 249 -9.74 -12.26 9.40
N LEU A 250 -10.81 -11.48 9.23
CA LEU A 250 -12.04 -11.69 9.97
C LEU A 250 -12.88 -12.83 9.39
N PRO A 251 -13.63 -13.58 10.22
CA PRO A 251 -14.53 -14.61 9.74
C PRO A 251 -15.60 -14.09 8.78
N SER A 252 -16.12 -12.88 9.00
CA SER A 252 -17.18 -12.25 8.19
C SER A 252 -16.73 -11.98 6.75
N THR A 253 -15.46 -11.63 6.52
CA THR A 253 -14.90 -11.29 5.21
C THR A 253 -14.29 -12.49 4.48
N LYS A 254 -14.02 -13.59 5.20
CA LYS A 254 -13.35 -14.80 4.69
C LYS A 254 -13.87 -15.29 3.32
N PRO A 255 -15.18 -15.33 3.03
CA PRO A 255 -15.67 -15.80 1.72
C PRO A 255 -15.14 -14.98 0.53
N PHE A 256 -15.01 -13.67 0.69
CA PHE A 256 -14.59 -12.74 -0.36
C PHE A 256 -13.07 -12.61 -0.41
N VAL A 257 -12.41 -12.57 0.75
CA VAL A 257 -10.94 -12.57 0.85
C VAL A 257 -10.34 -13.81 0.20
N LYS A 258 -11.01 -14.97 0.31
CA LYS A 258 -10.59 -16.19 -0.38
C LYS A 258 -10.54 -16.02 -1.90
N GLY A 259 -11.48 -15.27 -2.49
CA GLY A 259 -11.48 -14.92 -3.90
C GLY A 259 -10.26 -14.06 -4.26
N PHE A 260 -10.01 -13.01 -3.47
CA PHE A 260 -8.82 -12.16 -3.64
C PHE A 260 -7.49 -12.92 -3.53
N TYR A 261 -7.38 -13.89 -2.60
CA TYR A 261 -6.20 -14.73 -2.42
C TYR A 261 -6.18 -15.99 -3.29
N SER A 262 -7.18 -16.18 -4.15
CA SER A 262 -7.23 -17.34 -5.04
C SER A 262 -6.11 -17.25 -6.08
N VAL A 263 -5.60 -18.42 -6.45
CA VAL A 263 -4.80 -18.57 -7.68
C VAL A 263 -5.65 -19.37 -8.64
N ASP A 264 -6.03 -18.77 -9.76
CA ASP A 264 -6.72 -19.49 -10.83
C ASP A 264 -5.72 -20.44 -11.51
N ASP A 265 -6.02 -21.75 -11.52
CA ASP A 265 -5.31 -22.77 -12.31
C ASP A 265 -5.52 -22.58 -13.83
N ASN A 266 -6.43 -21.70 -14.24
CA ASN A 266 -7.04 -21.69 -15.57
C ASN A 266 -6.41 -20.78 -16.63
N ARG A 267 -5.25 -20.19 -16.33
CA ARG A 267 -4.30 -19.88 -17.40
C ARG A 267 -3.11 -20.77 -17.17
N THR A 268 -3.04 -21.85 -17.94
CA THR A 268 -1.79 -22.54 -18.30
C THR A 268 -0.82 -21.52 -18.88
N TYR A 269 -0.30 -20.63 -18.04
CA TYR A 269 1.03 -20.07 -18.22
C TYR A 269 1.90 -21.30 -18.21
N ASN A 270 2.38 -21.68 -19.40
CA ASN A 270 3.24 -22.83 -19.63
C ASN A 270 4.03 -23.11 -18.36
N SER A 271 3.64 -24.15 -17.63
CA SER A 271 4.39 -24.66 -16.51
C SER A 271 5.68 -25.20 -17.10
N GLY A 272 6.61 -24.28 -17.40
CA GLY A 272 7.96 -24.60 -17.76
C GLY A 272 8.47 -25.53 -16.66
N PHE A 273 9.05 -26.64 -17.10
CA PHE A 273 9.67 -27.65 -16.24
C PHE A 273 10.37 -26.98 -15.05
N GLY A 274 9.89 -27.21 -13.82
CA GLY A 274 10.58 -26.82 -12.58
C GLY A 274 9.92 -25.76 -11.69
N ARG A 275 8.71 -25.25 -11.96
CA ARG A 275 8.02 -24.33 -11.00
C ARG A 275 7.30 -25.12 -9.89
N PRO A 276 7.47 -24.76 -8.60
CA PRO A 276 6.75 -25.40 -7.49
C PRO A 276 5.23 -25.30 -7.66
N ARG A 277 4.50 -26.38 -7.38
CA ARG A 277 3.03 -26.37 -7.37
C ARG A 277 2.53 -25.45 -6.25
N ILE A 278 1.64 -24.52 -6.58
CA ILE A 278 0.99 -23.63 -5.62
C ILE A 278 -0.30 -24.30 -5.19
N THR A 279 -0.47 -24.57 -3.90
CA THR A 279 -1.73 -25.06 -3.35
C THR A 279 -2.52 -23.89 -2.75
N ASN A 280 -3.84 -23.91 -2.93
CA ASN A 280 -4.78 -23.00 -2.29
C ASN A 280 -4.98 -23.33 -0.78
N ASP A 281 -3.94 -23.82 -0.09
CA ASP A 281 -4.00 -24.09 1.36
C ASP A 281 -4.03 -22.76 2.13
N ASP A 282 -4.76 -22.74 3.24
CA ASP A 282 -4.85 -21.61 4.17
C ASP A 282 -3.49 -21.39 4.87
N ASN A 283 -2.66 -22.44 5.03
CA ASN A 283 -1.36 -22.34 5.71
C ASN A 283 -0.28 -21.57 4.92
N SER A 284 -0.44 -21.43 3.61
CA SER A 284 0.47 -20.67 2.73
C SER A 284 -0.10 -19.31 2.31
N ALA A 285 -1.21 -18.90 2.91
CA ALA A 285 -1.86 -17.64 2.58
C ALA A 285 -0.96 -16.43 2.93
N PRO A 286 -0.81 -15.46 2.02
CA PRO A 286 -0.12 -14.22 2.32
C PRO A 286 -0.80 -13.43 3.44
N ASN A 287 0.00 -12.68 4.21
CA ASN A 287 -0.49 -11.75 5.22
C ASN A 287 -0.73 -10.36 4.63
N THR A 288 -1.83 -9.72 5.04
CA THR A 288 -2.10 -8.32 4.70
C THR A 288 -1.78 -7.42 5.90
N TYR A 289 -1.05 -6.33 5.64
CA TYR A 289 -0.71 -5.31 6.63
C TYR A 289 -1.08 -3.92 6.13
N LEU A 290 -1.31 -3.02 7.08
CA LEU A 290 -1.68 -1.63 6.82
C LEU A 290 -0.65 -0.69 7.42
N SER A 291 -0.20 0.28 6.62
CA SER A 291 0.75 1.30 7.06
C SER A 291 0.31 2.71 6.67
N HIS A 292 0.97 3.72 7.23
CA HIS A 292 0.95 5.07 6.68
C HIS A 292 2.28 5.80 6.97
N PRO A 293 2.67 6.81 6.17
CA PRO A 293 3.97 7.46 6.30
C PRO A 293 4.02 8.59 7.35
N GLY A 294 2.92 8.83 8.04
CA GLY A 294 2.69 10.09 8.75
C GLY A 294 2.59 11.26 7.75
N ILE A 295 3.11 12.44 8.13
CA ILE A 295 3.18 13.64 7.30
C ILE A 295 4.63 13.87 6.89
N CYS A 296 4.92 13.65 5.61
CA CYS A 296 6.22 13.92 5.00
C CYS A 296 6.07 14.81 3.76
N GLY A 297 7.13 15.56 3.45
CA GLY A 297 7.17 16.46 2.31
C GLY A 297 7.23 15.73 0.98
N THR A 298 6.06 15.49 0.39
CA THR A 298 5.92 14.89 -0.94
C THR A 298 5.31 15.89 -1.92
N GLY A 299 5.46 15.62 -3.21
CA GLY A 299 4.79 16.38 -4.28
C GLY A 299 3.34 15.96 -4.53
N ILE A 300 2.66 15.33 -3.56
CA ILE A 300 1.27 14.87 -3.73
C ILE A 300 0.29 16.04 -3.89
N ILE A 301 0.59 17.17 -3.24
CA ILE A 301 -0.02 18.48 -3.50
C ILE A 301 1.03 19.32 -4.24
N PRO A 302 0.79 19.73 -5.49
CA PRO A 302 1.75 20.55 -6.24
C PRO A 302 1.78 21.97 -5.65
N LEU A 303 2.84 22.26 -4.88
CA LEU A 303 3.09 23.58 -4.31
C LEU A 303 4.24 24.28 -5.05
N SER A 304 4.19 25.61 -5.15
CA SER A 304 5.34 26.39 -5.59
C SER A 304 6.48 26.26 -4.57
N TRP A 305 7.72 26.49 -5.02
CA TRP A 305 8.92 26.32 -4.18
C TRP A 305 8.82 27.00 -2.80
N PRO A 306 8.40 28.27 -2.67
CA PRO A 306 8.26 28.91 -1.35
C PRO A 306 7.24 28.19 -0.46
N LEU A 307 6.07 27.85 -1.01
CA LEU A 307 4.99 27.18 -0.25
C LEU A 307 5.39 25.76 0.19
N PHE A 308 6.14 25.05 -0.65
CA PHE A 308 6.67 23.73 -0.31
C PHE A 308 7.61 23.81 0.90
N TYR A 309 8.55 24.76 0.92
CA TYR A 309 9.45 24.96 2.07
C TYR A 309 8.71 25.48 3.31
N SER A 310 7.69 26.32 3.14
CA SER A 310 6.81 26.71 4.25
C SER A 310 6.09 25.51 4.85
N MET A 311 5.54 24.61 4.03
CA MET A 311 4.92 23.38 4.49
C MET A 311 5.90 22.50 5.28
N LEU A 312 7.15 22.36 4.83
CA LEU A 312 8.19 21.64 5.56
C LEU A 312 8.51 22.29 6.91
N ALA A 313 8.65 23.62 6.95
CA ALA A 313 8.93 24.36 8.18
C ALA A 313 7.79 24.22 9.20
N ILE A 314 6.53 24.33 8.74
CA ILE A 314 5.34 24.15 9.60
C ILE A 314 5.25 22.69 10.08
N SER A 315 5.52 21.71 9.22
CA SER A 315 5.55 20.29 9.60
C SER A 315 6.62 20.02 10.67
N PHE A 316 7.79 20.64 10.55
CA PHE A 316 8.85 20.56 11.55
C PHE A 316 8.43 21.20 12.88
N LEU A 317 7.75 22.36 12.83
CA LEU A 317 7.19 22.99 14.02
C LEU A 317 6.13 22.10 14.69
N ALA A 318 5.25 21.48 13.92
CA ALA A 318 4.25 20.54 14.46
C ALA A 318 4.91 19.34 15.15
N ARG A 319 6.00 18.81 14.59
CA ARG A 319 6.83 17.78 15.25
C ARG A 319 7.45 18.30 16.55
N LEU A 320 8.01 19.51 16.55
CA LEU A 320 8.54 20.14 17.77
C LEU A 320 7.47 20.36 18.83
N LEU A 321 6.21 20.56 18.45
CA LEU A 321 5.06 20.66 19.35
C LEU A 321 4.52 19.29 19.79
N GLY A 322 5.25 18.21 19.53
CA GLY A 322 4.95 16.87 20.05
C GLY A 322 4.06 16.03 19.15
N SER A 323 3.83 16.42 17.89
CA SER A 323 3.12 15.55 16.95
C SER A 323 3.96 14.30 16.63
N PRO A 324 3.44 13.08 16.88
CA PRO A 324 4.16 11.85 16.54
C PRO A 324 4.19 11.63 15.02
N TRP A 325 3.15 12.05 14.31
CA TRP A 325 2.97 11.71 12.89
C TRP A 325 3.78 12.58 11.92
N HIS A 326 4.41 13.66 12.37
CA HIS A 326 5.12 14.58 11.47
C HIS A 326 6.55 14.12 11.19
N THR A 327 6.70 13.15 10.28
CA THR A 327 7.99 12.60 9.87
C THR A 327 8.85 13.61 9.11
N VAL A 328 8.23 14.58 8.42
CA VAL A 328 8.83 15.67 7.61
C VAL A 328 9.61 15.16 6.40
N SER A 329 10.55 14.24 6.60
CA SER A 329 11.32 13.54 5.57
C SER A 329 10.57 12.30 5.08
N THR A 330 10.60 12.07 3.76
CA THR A 330 10.05 10.85 3.16
C THR A 330 10.83 9.59 3.56
N TYR A 331 12.11 9.72 3.95
CA TYR A 331 12.91 8.60 4.47
C TYR A 331 12.42 8.15 5.87
N LEU A 332 12.10 9.11 6.74
CA LEU A 332 11.47 8.79 8.03
C LEU A 332 10.04 8.28 7.82
N GLY A 333 9.32 8.82 6.83
CA GLY A 333 8.01 8.32 6.41
C GLY A 333 8.02 6.88 5.89
N ALA A 334 9.17 6.36 5.45
CA ALA A 334 9.31 4.98 5.00
C ALA A 334 9.46 3.96 6.17
N CYS A 335 9.50 4.40 7.43
CA CYS A 335 9.74 3.53 8.59
C CYS A 335 8.78 2.35 8.71
N ALA A 336 7.49 2.60 8.95
CA ALA A 336 6.50 1.54 9.13
C ALA A 336 6.35 0.61 7.92
N PRO A 337 6.26 1.09 6.66
CA PRO A 337 6.12 0.17 5.53
C PRO A 337 7.37 -0.70 5.33
N VAL A 338 8.59 -0.19 5.58
CA VAL A 338 9.82 -1.01 5.52
C VAL A 338 9.91 -1.98 6.70
N TRP A 339 9.54 -1.56 7.90
CA TRP A 339 9.47 -2.42 9.08
C TRP A 339 8.52 -3.61 8.84
N LEU A 340 7.34 -3.37 8.27
CA LEU A 340 6.39 -4.43 7.88
C LEU A 340 6.96 -5.37 6.80
N ALA A 341 7.79 -4.87 5.89
CA ALA A 341 8.36 -5.68 4.82
C ALA A 341 9.53 -6.56 5.29
N LEU A 342 10.39 -6.03 6.17
CA LEU A 342 11.66 -6.67 6.53
C LEU A 342 11.69 -7.34 7.91
N SER A 343 10.71 -7.10 8.79
CA SER A 343 10.69 -7.74 10.11
C SER A 343 10.45 -9.24 10.00
N ALA A 344 11.02 -10.03 10.91
CA ALA A 344 10.63 -11.43 11.05
C ALA A 344 9.13 -11.52 11.42
N GLN A 345 8.45 -12.57 10.96
CA GLN A 345 7.01 -12.74 11.21
C GLN A 345 6.69 -12.72 12.71
N SER A 346 7.52 -13.35 13.55
CA SER A 346 7.37 -13.35 15.01
C SER A 346 7.43 -11.95 15.65
N VAL A 347 8.16 -11.01 15.07
CA VAL A 347 8.20 -9.61 15.55
C VAL A 347 6.88 -8.91 15.28
N LEU A 348 6.30 -9.14 14.10
CA LEU A 348 4.98 -8.59 13.73
C LEU A 348 3.86 -9.24 14.57
N ASP A 349 3.91 -10.56 14.76
CA ASP A 349 2.96 -11.29 15.60
C ASP A 349 3.01 -10.79 17.05
N THR A 350 4.22 -10.56 17.57
CA THR A 350 4.41 -9.99 18.92
C THR A 350 3.83 -8.58 19.00
N ALA A 351 4.05 -7.76 17.98
CA ALA A 351 3.55 -6.39 17.92
C ALA A 351 2.01 -6.32 17.89
N GLU A 352 1.33 -7.32 17.32
CA GLU A 352 -0.14 -7.41 17.31
C GLU A 352 -0.72 -8.23 18.49
N SER A 353 0.11 -8.99 19.21
CA SER A 353 -0.34 -9.98 20.19
C SER A 353 -1.21 -9.41 21.30
N LEU A 354 -0.87 -8.22 21.83
CA LEU A 354 -1.64 -7.57 22.89
C LEU A 354 -3.04 -7.17 22.41
N TYR A 355 -3.20 -6.69 21.18
CA TYR A 355 -4.52 -6.36 20.65
C TYR A 355 -5.36 -7.63 20.50
N ARG A 356 -4.80 -8.69 19.90
CA ARG A 356 -5.50 -9.97 19.70
C ARG A 356 -5.93 -10.64 21.02
N GLN A 357 -5.06 -10.61 22.04
CA GLN A 357 -5.38 -11.17 23.36
C GLN A 357 -6.51 -10.43 24.08
N ASN A 358 -6.73 -9.15 23.75
CA ASN A 358 -7.80 -8.32 24.32
C ASN A 358 -9.02 -8.21 23.39
N GLY A 359 -9.22 -9.22 22.53
CA GLY A 359 -10.39 -9.29 21.64
C GLY A 359 -10.33 -8.35 20.43
N GLY A 360 -9.17 -7.78 20.12
CA GLY A 360 -8.91 -7.02 18.90
C GLY A 360 -8.41 -7.90 17.75
N GLY A 361 -7.78 -7.27 16.77
CA GLY A 361 -7.26 -7.89 15.55
C GLY A 361 -6.03 -7.16 15.01
N ARG A 362 -6.01 -6.93 13.69
CA ARG A 362 -4.91 -6.23 13.01
C ARG A 362 -4.83 -4.76 13.42
N ALA A 363 -3.61 -4.23 13.43
CA ALA A 363 -3.34 -2.82 13.71
C ALA A 363 -2.89 -2.05 12.47
N LYS A 364 -3.15 -0.74 12.47
CA LYS A 364 -2.59 0.20 11.49
C LYS A 364 -1.24 0.72 11.99
N TRP A 365 -0.20 0.57 11.19
CA TRP A 365 1.17 0.94 11.58
C TRP A 365 1.65 2.22 10.92
N GLY A 366 1.83 3.27 11.71
CA GLY A 366 2.34 4.56 11.26
C GLY A 366 3.84 4.73 11.41
N SER A 367 4.47 5.36 10.41
CA SER A 367 5.78 5.96 10.58
C SER A 367 5.63 7.18 11.51
N SER A 368 6.14 7.03 12.73
CA SER A 368 6.10 8.04 13.78
C SER A 368 7.50 8.58 14.04
N THR A 369 7.59 9.80 14.56
CA THR A 369 8.84 10.42 15.03
C THR A 369 8.65 11.10 16.37
N ASN A 370 9.67 11.05 17.21
CA ASN A 370 9.73 11.92 18.37
C ASN A 370 10.11 13.36 17.97
N ARG A 371 10.12 14.28 18.95
CA ARG A 371 10.47 15.70 18.74
C ARG A 371 11.85 15.92 18.09
N PHE A 372 12.78 15.00 18.31
CA PHE A 372 14.15 15.03 17.79
C PHE A 372 14.31 14.35 16.43
N GLY A 373 13.23 13.81 15.85
CA GLY A 373 13.27 13.13 14.55
C GLY A 373 13.77 11.69 14.61
N LYS A 374 13.85 11.06 15.79
CA LYS A 374 14.03 9.60 15.89
C LYS A 374 12.71 8.93 15.52
N ASP A 375 12.73 8.12 14.48
CA ASP A 375 11.56 7.45 13.94
C ASP A 375 11.33 6.05 14.53
N THR A 376 10.09 5.59 14.44
CA THR A 376 9.66 4.25 14.85
C THR A 376 8.34 3.88 14.17
N ALA A 377 8.08 2.59 14.00
CA ALA A 377 6.76 2.10 13.63
C ALA A 377 5.87 2.10 14.88
N ALA A 378 4.70 2.73 14.79
CA ALA A 378 3.78 2.91 15.91
C ALA A 378 2.36 2.53 15.51
N SER A 379 1.60 1.96 16.45
CA SER A 379 0.17 1.73 16.24
C SER A 379 -0.59 3.06 16.15
N THR A 380 -1.54 3.11 15.24
CA THR A 380 -2.36 4.29 14.93
C THR A 380 -3.83 3.97 15.16
N GLU A 381 -4.50 4.84 15.90
CA GLU A 381 -5.95 4.80 16.07
C GLU A 381 -6.68 4.97 14.73
N VAL A 382 -7.69 4.14 14.49
CA VAL A 382 -8.50 4.17 13.27
C VAL A 382 -9.95 4.49 13.60
N ASP A 383 -10.53 5.47 12.90
CA ASP A 383 -11.94 5.83 13.05
C ASP A 383 -12.82 4.58 12.76
N GLY A 384 -13.63 4.15 13.74
CA GLY A 384 -14.47 2.94 13.66
C GLY A 384 -13.79 1.62 14.02
N TRP A 385 -12.47 1.62 14.27
CA TRP A 385 -11.73 0.40 14.66
C TRP A 385 -10.84 0.59 15.91
N GLY A 386 -10.69 1.83 16.40
CA GLY A 386 -9.90 2.14 17.59
C GLY A 386 -8.43 1.73 17.46
N TYR A 387 -7.84 1.25 18.57
CA TYR A 387 -6.48 0.73 18.61
C TYR A 387 -6.49 -0.78 18.41
N GLY A 388 -6.27 -1.21 17.16
CA GLY A 388 -6.20 -2.62 16.80
C GLY A 388 -7.51 -3.39 17.04
N GLY A 389 -8.68 -2.74 16.99
CA GLY A 389 -9.98 -3.39 17.16
C GLY A 389 -10.36 -3.72 18.60
N VAL A 390 -9.60 -3.23 19.58
CA VAL A 390 -9.88 -3.45 21.01
C VAL A 390 -10.93 -2.44 21.47
N VAL A 391 -12.03 -2.95 22.03
CA VAL A 391 -13.12 -2.13 22.58
C VAL A 391 -12.63 -1.38 23.82
N GLY A 392 -12.91 -0.07 23.87
CA GLY A 392 -12.49 0.83 24.94
C GLY A 392 -11.23 1.65 24.61
N PRO A 393 -10.55 2.18 25.63
CA PRO A 393 -9.38 3.02 25.46
C PRO A 393 -8.14 2.22 25.02
N ALA A 394 -7.09 2.93 24.61
CA ALA A 394 -5.79 2.33 24.32
C ALA A 394 -5.30 1.41 25.47
N ILE A 395 -4.92 0.19 25.12
CA ILE A 395 -4.41 -0.82 26.08
C ILE A 395 -2.89 -0.78 26.25
N VAL A 396 -2.18 -0.22 25.28
CA VAL A 396 -0.72 -0.06 25.29
C VAL A 396 -0.37 1.35 25.76
N ASP A 397 0.61 1.49 26.66
CA ASP A 397 0.95 2.79 27.26
C ASP A 397 1.46 3.79 26.22
N GLU A 398 2.23 3.32 25.23
CA GLU A 398 2.68 4.20 24.15
C GLU A 398 1.51 4.74 23.31
N ASP A 399 0.43 3.97 23.15
CA ASP A 399 -0.78 4.40 22.44
C ASP A 399 -1.54 5.47 23.23
N ARG A 400 -1.62 5.30 24.57
CA ARG A 400 -2.24 6.28 25.48
C ARG A 400 -1.54 7.63 25.48
N LEU A 401 -0.22 7.62 25.31
CA LEU A 401 0.60 8.84 25.29
C LEU A 401 0.57 9.56 23.94
N ARG A 402 0.15 8.89 22.86
CA ARG A 402 0.11 9.51 21.53
C ARG A 402 -1.11 10.40 21.38
N ARG A 403 -0.88 11.58 20.79
CA ARG A 403 -1.93 12.54 20.47
C ARG A 403 -2.97 11.92 19.53
N ARG A 404 -4.23 11.89 19.98
CA ARG A 404 -5.39 11.48 19.20
C ARG A 404 -5.91 12.61 18.30
N LYS A 405 -6.66 12.23 17.26
CA LYS A 405 -7.43 13.17 16.45
C LYS A 405 -8.47 13.85 17.35
N ARG A 406 -8.70 15.16 17.15
CA ARG A 406 -9.73 15.86 17.93
C ARG A 406 -11.09 15.24 17.63
N GLY A 407 -11.84 14.92 18.69
CA GLY A 407 -13.15 14.27 18.57
C GLY A 407 -13.07 12.77 18.29
N ALA A 408 -11.88 12.14 18.42
CA ALA A 408 -11.77 10.69 18.54
C ALA A 408 -12.51 10.24 19.80
N VAL A 409 -13.25 9.14 19.66
CA VAL A 409 -13.98 8.47 20.75
C VAL A 409 -13.44 7.06 20.89
N ASP A 410 -13.48 6.53 22.09
CA ASP A 410 -13.07 5.15 22.33
C ASP A 410 -14.02 4.19 21.60
N LEU A 411 -13.47 3.09 21.08
CA LEU A 411 -14.23 2.14 20.30
C LEU A 411 -15.30 1.47 21.17
N THR A 412 -16.56 1.52 20.75
CA THR A 412 -17.65 0.76 21.38
C THR A 412 -17.77 -0.64 20.76
N ALA A 413 -18.50 -1.53 21.42
CA ALA A 413 -18.74 -2.87 20.85
C ALA A 413 -19.60 -2.77 19.58
N GLU A 414 -20.58 -1.86 19.59
CA GLU A 414 -21.47 -1.55 18.47
C GLU A 414 -20.67 -0.98 17.28
N ASP A 415 -19.81 0.01 17.50
CA ASP A 415 -18.95 0.57 16.45
C ASP A 415 -18.07 -0.50 15.81
N LYS A 416 -17.56 -1.44 16.62
CA LYS A 416 -16.75 -2.54 16.14
C LYS A 416 -17.56 -3.47 15.24
N GLU A 417 -18.75 -3.89 15.66
CA GLU A 417 -19.63 -4.74 14.86
C GLU A 417 -20.01 -4.04 13.53
N GLU A 418 -20.32 -2.75 13.58
CA GLU A 418 -20.57 -1.94 12.38
C GLU A 418 -19.38 -1.90 11.43
N PHE A 419 -18.15 -1.77 11.95
CA PHE A 419 -16.93 -1.78 11.15
C PHE A 419 -16.64 -3.15 10.53
N GLU A 420 -16.89 -4.24 11.25
CA GLU A 420 -16.74 -5.60 10.71
C GLU A 420 -17.75 -5.88 9.59
N GLU A 421 -18.99 -5.45 9.76
CA GLU A 421 -20.04 -5.55 8.73
C GLU A 421 -19.75 -4.64 7.52
N LEU A 422 -19.23 -3.43 7.76
CA LEU A 422 -18.75 -2.55 6.71
C LEU A 422 -17.61 -3.22 5.91
N GLY A 423 -16.67 -3.86 6.61
CA GLY A 423 -15.62 -4.68 6.02
C GLY A 423 -16.17 -5.77 5.12
N ARG A 424 -17.16 -6.53 5.59
CA ARG A 424 -17.83 -7.58 4.81
C ARG A 424 -18.41 -7.02 3.51
N LYS A 425 -19.17 -5.92 3.59
CA LYS A 425 -19.77 -5.27 2.41
C LYS A 425 -18.73 -4.72 1.44
N CYS A 426 -17.67 -4.10 1.94
CA CYS A 426 -16.57 -3.60 1.12
C CYS A 426 -15.86 -4.72 0.37
N TRP A 427 -15.51 -5.81 1.07
CA TRP A 427 -14.88 -6.98 0.44
C TRP A 427 -15.78 -7.62 -0.62
N GLN A 428 -17.08 -7.75 -0.35
CA GLN A 428 -18.05 -8.24 -1.32
C GLN A 428 -18.06 -7.38 -2.59
N LYS A 429 -18.25 -6.06 -2.46
CA LYS A 429 -18.33 -5.15 -3.61
C LYS A 429 -17.01 -5.07 -4.39
N MET A 430 -15.87 -5.13 -3.70
CA MET A 430 -14.56 -5.16 -4.35
C MET A 430 -14.35 -6.42 -5.19
N GLU A 431 -14.79 -7.58 -4.69
CA GLU A 431 -14.66 -8.84 -5.41
C GLU A 431 -15.65 -8.94 -6.58
N GLU A 432 -16.89 -8.47 -6.40
CA GLU A 432 -17.86 -8.33 -7.49
C GLU A 432 -17.32 -7.43 -8.63
N LEU A 433 -16.75 -6.28 -8.26
CA LEU A 433 -16.15 -5.35 -9.21
C LEU A 433 -14.91 -5.95 -9.90
N ARG A 434 -14.06 -6.68 -9.17
CA ARG A 434 -12.90 -7.39 -9.73
C ARG A 434 -13.34 -8.38 -10.81
N ILE A 435 -14.33 -9.23 -10.49
CA ILE A 435 -14.85 -10.26 -11.41
C ILE A 435 -15.46 -9.61 -12.66
N GLU A 436 -16.22 -8.53 -12.49
CA GLU A 436 -16.80 -7.77 -13.62
C GLU A 436 -15.71 -7.22 -14.53
N TRP A 437 -14.71 -6.53 -13.98
CA TRP A 437 -13.62 -5.97 -14.77
C TRP A 437 -12.73 -7.03 -15.39
N ASP A 438 -12.45 -8.13 -14.69
CA ASP A 438 -11.68 -9.23 -15.27
C ASP A 438 -12.38 -9.81 -16.50
N LYS A 439 -13.71 -9.98 -16.44
CA LYS A 439 -14.51 -10.41 -17.60
C LYS A 439 -14.43 -9.43 -18.76
N ILE A 440 -14.57 -8.13 -18.51
CA ILE A 440 -14.51 -7.09 -19.57
C ILE A 440 -13.14 -7.10 -20.26
N LEU A 441 -12.07 -7.10 -19.46
CA LEU A 441 -10.71 -7.10 -19.99
C LEU A 441 -10.37 -8.42 -20.70
N ASP A 442 -10.93 -9.56 -20.27
CA ASP A 442 -10.79 -10.84 -20.95
C ASP A 442 -11.49 -10.84 -22.31
N LEU A 443 -12.68 -10.24 -22.39
CA LEU A 443 -13.41 -10.12 -23.66
C LEU A 443 -12.71 -9.19 -24.66
N ASP A 444 -12.08 -8.10 -24.21
CA ASP A 444 -11.32 -7.18 -25.09
C ASP A 444 -10.02 -7.82 -25.62
N GLU A 445 -9.47 -8.81 -24.90
CA GLU A 445 -8.25 -9.52 -25.31
C GLU A 445 -8.50 -10.65 -26.32
N VAL A 446 -9.72 -11.18 -26.41
CA VAL A 446 -10.09 -12.19 -27.40
C VAL A 446 -10.28 -11.50 -28.76
N SER A 447 -9.42 -11.82 -29.73
CA SER A 447 -9.52 -11.25 -31.08
C SER A 447 -10.83 -11.67 -31.75
N PRO A 448 -11.49 -10.79 -32.54
CA PRO A 448 -12.58 -11.19 -33.43
C PRO A 448 -12.21 -12.36 -34.37
N ASP A 449 -10.91 -12.50 -34.67
CA ASP A 449 -10.38 -13.58 -35.53
C ASP A 449 -10.43 -14.97 -34.86
N ASP A 450 -10.46 -15.05 -33.53
CA ASP A 450 -10.51 -16.32 -32.80
C ASP A 450 -11.89 -17.02 -32.88
N PHE A 451 -12.91 -16.30 -33.36
CA PHE A 451 -14.24 -16.87 -33.64
C PHE A 451 -14.42 -17.33 -35.10
N GLY A 452 -13.38 -17.27 -35.94
CA GLY A 452 -13.44 -17.77 -37.32
C GLY A 452 -14.47 -17.07 -38.21
N LEU A 453 -14.90 -15.85 -37.84
CA LEU A 453 -15.72 -14.99 -38.69
C LEU A 453 -14.80 -14.15 -39.57
N GLY A 454 -14.11 -14.83 -40.49
CA GLY A 454 -13.48 -14.16 -41.62
C GLY A 454 -14.56 -13.50 -42.49
N PHE A 455 -14.43 -12.19 -42.69
CA PHE A 455 -15.14 -11.49 -43.76
C PHE A 455 -14.54 -11.80 -45.12
#